data_AF-A0A7Y2JEB6-F1
#
_entry.id   AF-A0A7Y2JEB6-F1
#
_cell.length_a   1.000
_cell.length_b   1.000
_cell.length_c   1.000
_cell.angle_alpha   90.00
_cell.angle_beta   90.00
_cell.angle_gamma   90.00
#
_symmetry.space_group_name_H-M   'P 1'
#
loop_
_entity.id
_entity.type
_entity.pdbx_description
1 polymer ?
#
loop_
_entity_poly.entity_id
_entity_poly.type
_entity_poly.pdbx_seq_one_letter_code
_entity_poly.pdbx_strand_id
1 'polypeptide(L)' 'AAKYPFRGKGIYEITGRVMIEFDCTTIEVSKMERLAIIEDPRYSEQKLNAS' A
#
# COMPACT_ATOMS: atom_id res chain seq x y z
N ALA A 1 7.28 -12.51 -16.70
CA ALA A 1 7.54 -11.14 -16.18
C ALA A 1 6.22 -10.41 -16.02
N ALA A 2 6.07 -9.55 -15.01
CA ALA A 2 5.00 -8.54 -14.90
C ALA A 2 3.58 -8.99 -14.47
N LYS A 3 3.43 -9.86 -13.47
CA LYS A 3 2.11 -10.04 -12.83
C LYS A 3 1.68 -8.79 -12.02
N TYR A 4 2.64 -7.94 -11.62
CA TYR A 4 2.42 -6.73 -10.83
C TYR A 4 3.30 -5.56 -11.33
N PRO A 5 3.06 -5.01 -12.52
CA PRO A 5 3.84 -3.87 -13.00
C PRO A 5 3.50 -2.59 -12.21
N PHE A 6 4.50 -1.76 -11.92
CA PHE A 6 4.28 -0.41 -11.42
C PHE A 6 3.44 0.39 -12.42
N ARG A 7 2.39 1.06 -11.92
CA ARG A 7 1.49 1.89 -12.75
C ARG A 7 1.67 3.38 -12.49
N GLY A 8 2.87 3.78 -12.05
CA GLY A 8 3.20 5.15 -11.62
C GLY A 8 2.96 5.39 -10.12
N LYS A 9 2.95 6.66 -9.72
CA LYS A 9 2.77 7.10 -8.33
C LYS A 9 1.42 6.64 -7.77
N GLY A 10 1.40 6.18 -6.52
CA GLY A 10 0.19 5.71 -5.86
C GLY A 10 0.49 5.03 -4.53
N ILE A 11 -0.56 4.58 -3.85
CA ILE A 11 -0.47 3.77 -2.64
C ILE A 11 -0.48 2.30 -3.06
N TYR A 12 0.46 1.53 -2.55
CA TYR A 12 0.59 0.11 -2.88
C TYR A 12 0.69 -0.72 -1.61
N GLU A 13 0.00 -1.86 -1.61
CA GLU A 13 0.26 -2.95 -0.68
C GLU A 13 1.41 -3.80 -1.26
N ILE A 14 2.48 -3.96 -0.47
CA ILE A 14 3.66 -4.74 -0.85
C ILE A 14 3.75 -5.95 0.09
N THR A 15 3.85 -7.15 -0.48
CA THR A 15 4.13 -8.37 0.26
C THR A 15 5.43 -8.96 -0.26
N GLY A 16 6.31 -9.36 0.65
CA GLY A 16 7.63 -9.87 0.30
C GLY A 16 8.41 -10.31 1.53
N ARG A 17 9.60 -10.86 1.28
CA ARG A 17 10.52 -11.27 2.34
C ARG A 17 11.33 -10.06 2.78
N VAL A 18 11.38 -9.80 4.10
CA VAL A 18 12.24 -8.76 4.67
C VAL A 18 13.66 -9.30 4.77
N MET A 19 14.63 -8.53 4.29
CA MET A 19 16.05 -8.85 4.28
C MET A 19 16.84 -7.68 4.89
N ILE A 20 17.97 -8.00 5.52
CA ILE A 20 18.90 -7.01 6.07
C ILE A 20 20.28 -7.33 5.53
N GLU A 21 20.87 -6.41 4.79
CA GLU A 21 22.21 -6.53 4.21
C GLU A 21 22.93 -5.19 4.34
N PHE A 22 24.19 -5.20 4.81
CA PHE A 22 25.00 -3.98 4.99
C PHE A 22 24.27 -2.87 5.78
N ASP A 23 23.60 -3.26 6.88
CA ASP A 23 22.75 -2.37 7.70
C ASP A 23 21.59 -1.69 6.96
N CYS A 24 21.26 -2.15 5.75
CA CYS A 24 20.11 -1.71 4.97
C CYS A 24 18.97 -2.73 5.07
N THR A 25 17.78 -2.27 5.47
CA THR A 25 16.56 -3.11 5.45
C THR A 25 15.89 -3.01 4.09
N THR A 26 15.69 -4.14 3.42
CA THR A 26 15.06 -4.23 2.09
C THR A 26 13.95 -5.28 2.09
N ILE A 27 13.09 -5.24 1.07
CA ILE A 27 12.01 -6.23 0.87
C ILE A 27 12.15 -6.83 -0.52
N GLU A 28 12.32 -8.15 -0.58
CA GLU A 28 12.23 -8.91 -1.82
C GLU A 28 10.75 -9.16 -2.15
N VAL A 29 10.21 -8.41 -3.10
CA VAL A 29 8.77 -8.32 -3.38
C VAL A 29 8.25 -9.56 -4.12
N SER A 30 7.22 -10.22 -3.58
CA SER A 30 6.51 -11.33 -4.22
C SER A 30 5.13 -10.94 -4.76
N LYS A 31 4.46 -9.96 -4.13
CA LYS A 31 3.17 -9.38 -4.58
C LYS A 31 3.20 -7.86 -4.41
N MET A 32 2.59 -7.16 -5.37
CA MET A 32 2.38 -5.72 -5.31
C MET A 32 1.02 -5.36 -5.89
N GLU A 33 0.18 -4.70 -5.10
CA GLU A 33 -1.17 -4.32 -5.49
C GLU A 33 -1.39 -2.83 -5.30
N ARG A 34 -1.92 -2.14 -6.31
CA ARG A 34 -2.26 -0.73 -6.20
C ARG A 34 -3.57 -0.59 -5.43
N LEU A 35 -3.54 0.09 -4.29
CA LEU A 35 -4.71 0.32 -3.48
C LEU A 35 -5.55 1.49 -4.04
N ALA A 36 -6.86 1.39 -3.85
CA ALA A 36 -7.77 2.49 -4.10
C ALA A 36 -7.56 3.60 -3.06
N ILE A 37 -7.66 4.86 -3.49
CA ILE A 37 -7.71 5.98 -2.57
C ILE A 37 -9.14 6.03 -2.02
N ILE A 38 -9.26 5.94 -0.70
CA ILE A 38 -10.53 6.07 0.00
C ILE A 38 -10.54 7.37 0.80
N GLU A 39 -11.73 7.94 1.00
CA GLU A 39 -11.91 9.07 1.90
C GLU A 39 -11.58 8.66 3.33
N ASP A 40 -10.97 9.57 4.10
CA ASP A 40 -10.66 9.31 5.50
C ASP A 40 -11.98 9.20 6.29
N PRO A 41 -12.24 8.06 6.95
CA PRO A 41 -13.50 7.83 7.66
C PRO A 41 -13.71 8.76 8.86
N ARG A 42 -12.69 9.52 9.29
CA ARG A 42 -12.84 10.56 10.31
C ARG A 42 -13.54 11.80 9.79
N TYR A 43 -13.43 12.08 8.50
CA TYR A 43 -14.01 13.24 7.83
C TYR A 43 -15.16 12.85 6.88
N SER A 44 -15.41 11.55 6.71
CA SER A 44 -16.53 11.10 5.90
C SER A 44 -17.87 11.54 6.51
N GLU A 45 -18.80 11.96 5.66
CA GLU A 45 -20.11 12.47 6.08
C GLU A 45 -20.93 11.47 6.91
N GLN A 46 -20.53 10.19 6.94
CA GLN A 46 -21.14 9.15 7.78
C GLN A 46 -21.05 9.46 9.29
N LYS A 47 -20.09 10.28 9.74
CA LYS A 47 -19.99 10.70 11.15
C LYS A 47 -20.89 11.87 11.54
N LEU A 48 -21.38 12.67 10.58
CA LEU A 48 -22.28 13.80 10.86
C LEU A 48 -23.72 13.36 11.17
N ASN A 49 -24.05 12.10 10.88
CA ASN A 49 -25.39 11.53 11.13
C ASN A 49 -25.47 10.69 12.42
N ALA A 50 -24.40 10.64 13.21
CA ALA A 50 -24.38 9.95 14.50
C ALA A 50 -24.47 10.95 15.66
N SER A 51 -25.72 11.36 15.95
CA SER A 51 -26.22 12.11 17.12
C SER A 51 -26.03 13.63 17.15
#